data_AF-A0A444J7T1-F1
#
_entry.id   AF-A0A444J7T1-F1
#
_cell.length_a   1.000
_cell.length_b   1.000
_cell.length_c   1.000
_cell.angle_alpha   90.00
_cell.angle_beta   90.00
_cell.angle_gamma   90.00
#
_symmetry.space_group_name_H-M   'P 1'
#
loop_
_entity.id
_entity.type
_entity.pdbx_description
1 polymer ?
#
loop_
_entity_poly.entity_id
_entity_poly.type
_entity_poly.pdbx_seq_one_letter_code
_entity_poly.pdbx_strand_id
1 'polypeptide(L)'
;LGMGNDGHTASLFPGSAQLAAATDMNSGKTCMAVTPADAPHERITLTLPAILNAEEIILHLTGSEKKEVLAKARETGPAEEMPVRFILHQQETPVAVYWAA
;
A
#
# COMPACT_ATOMS: atom_id res chain seq x y z
N LEU A 1 -2.79 -2.45 8.26
CA LEU A 1 -1.84 -1.77 7.34
C LEU A 1 -1.46 -0.40 7.90
N GLY A 2 -0.31 0.13 7.48
CA GLY A 2 0.11 1.53 7.71
C GLY A 2 0.42 2.20 6.37
N MET A 3 0.81 3.48 6.38
CA MET A 3 1.16 4.22 5.17
C MET A 3 2.41 5.07 5.38
N GLY A 4 3.34 5.06 4.43
CA GLY A 4 4.51 5.93 4.38
C GLY A 4 4.19 7.37 3.98
N ASN A 5 5.14 8.31 4.13
CA ASN A 5 4.93 9.71 3.69
C ASN A 5 4.98 9.86 2.16
N ASP A 6 5.59 8.89 1.50
CA ASP A 6 5.59 8.63 0.05
C ASP A 6 4.31 7.91 -0.43
N GLY A 7 3.36 7.59 0.46
CA GLY A 7 2.15 6.85 0.12
C GLY A 7 2.33 5.34 -0.05
N HIS A 8 3.49 4.75 0.29
CA HIS A 8 3.63 3.30 0.30
C HIS A 8 2.77 2.65 1.39
N THR A 9 2.44 1.37 1.22
CA THR A 9 1.86 0.51 2.27
C THR A 9 2.54 -0.85 2.18
N ALA A 10 2.54 -1.62 3.28
CA ALA A 10 3.34 -2.84 3.40
C ALA A 10 4.80 -2.59 2.93
N SER A 11 5.28 -3.29 1.92
CA SER A 11 6.52 -2.93 1.20
C SER A 11 6.26 -2.74 -0.30
N LEU A 12 5.09 -2.20 -0.64
CA LEU A 12 4.71 -1.74 -1.97
C LEU A 12 5.14 -0.28 -2.14
N PHE A 13 6.34 -0.05 -2.66
CA PHE A 13 6.93 1.29 -2.77
C PHE A 13 6.69 1.93 -4.14
N PRO A 14 6.39 3.23 -4.20
CA PRO A 14 6.41 3.97 -5.47
C PRO A 14 7.76 3.80 -6.17
N GLY A 15 7.75 3.61 -7.49
CA GLY A 15 8.97 3.49 -8.30
C GLY A 15 9.79 2.20 -8.10
N SER A 16 9.35 1.27 -7.24
CA SER A 16 10.00 -0.04 -7.12
C SER A 16 9.84 -0.85 -8.41
N ALA A 17 10.93 -1.44 -8.89
CA ALA A 17 10.92 -2.32 -10.06
C ALA A 17 9.99 -3.53 -9.89
N GLN A 18 9.76 -3.97 -8.66
CA GLN A 18 8.90 -5.10 -8.33
C GLN A 18 7.44 -4.70 -8.12
N LEU A 19 7.08 -3.41 -8.11
CA LEU A 19 5.74 -2.95 -7.74
C LEU A 19 4.67 -3.59 -8.63
N ALA A 20 4.84 -3.56 -9.96
CA ALA A 20 3.89 -4.14 -10.91
C ALA A 20 3.68 -5.64 -10.68
N ALA A 21 4.74 -6.38 -10.35
CA ALA A 21 4.64 -7.81 -10.06
C ALA A 21 4.01 -8.08 -8.68
N ALA A 22 4.22 -7.18 -7.70
CA ALA A 22 3.64 -7.26 -6.37
C ALA A 22 2.15 -6.91 -6.35
N THR A 23 1.69 -6.13 -7.32
CA THR A 23 0.29 -5.70 -7.46
C THR A 23 -0.48 -6.46 -8.54
N ASP A 24 0.17 -7.38 -9.26
CA ASP A 24 -0.50 -8.24 -10.24
C ASP A 24 -1.48 -9.20 -9.54
N MET A 25 -2.77 -8.97 -9.79
CA MET A 25 -3.88 -9.77 -9.27
C MET A 25 -3.85 -11.23 -9.76
N ASN A 26 -3.12 -11.52 -10.84
CA ASN A 26 -2.96 -12.87 -11.40
C ASN A 26 -1.63 -13.53 -11.01
N SER A 27 -0.83 -12.92 -10.13
CA SER A 27 0.52 -13.43 -9.81
C SER A 27 0.56 -14.82 -9.19
N GLY A 28 -0.52 -15.24 -8.51
CA GLY A 28 -0.63 -16.51 -7.79
C GLY A 28 0.32 -16.63 -6.57
N LYS A 29 1.02 -15.55 -6.20
CA LYS A 29 1.99 -15.53 -5.10
C LYS A 29 1.39 -14.86 -3.86
N THR A 30 1.62 -15.45 -2.69
CA THR A 30 1.23 -14.83 -1.41
C THR A 30 2.15 -13.68 -1.01
N CYS A 31 3.45 -13.83 -1.27
CA CYS A 31 4.46 -12.85 -0.92
C CYS A 31 5.61 -12.83 -1.92
N MET A 32 6.38 -11.75 -1.94
CA MET A 32 7.59 -11.65 -2.75
C MET A 32 8.65 -10.75 -2.16
N ALA A 33 9.89 -10.91 -2.65
CA ALA A 33 10.99 -10.01 -2.34
C ALA A 33 10.83 -8.68 -3.09
N VAL A 34 11.12 -7.59 -2.40
CA VAL A 34 11.10 -6.23 -2.95
C VAL A 34 12.37 -5.50 -2.51
N THR A 35 13.00 -4.80 -3.44
CA THR A 35 14.15 -3.95 -3.17
C THR A 35 13.68 -2.49 -3.23
N PRO A 36 13.53 -1.81 -2.09
CA PRO A 36 13.22 -0.38 -2.09
C PRO A 36 14.41 0.42 -2.65
N ALA A 37 14.13 1.49 -3.41
CA ALA A 37 15.18 2.37 -3.92
C ALA A 37 15.86 3.17 -2.80
N ASP A 38 15.08 3.63 -1.83
CA ASP A 38 15.51 4.61 -0.81
C ASP A 38 15.70 4.00 0.59
N ALA A 39 15.80 2.67 0.72
CA ALA A 39 16.00 2.02 2.02
C ALA A 39 17.04 0.90 1.98
N PRO A 40 17.83 0.71 3.05
CA PRO A 40 19.06 -0.09 3.03
C PRO A 40 18.86 -1.61 3.01
N HIS A 41 17.64 -2.10 3.11
CA HIS A 41 17.35 -3.52 3.33
C HIS A 41 16.27 -4.01 2.38
N GLU A 42 16.55 -5.16 1.75
CA GLU A 42 15.55 -5.94 1.04
C GLU A 42 14.38 -6.31 1.95
N ARG A 43 13.20 -6.37 1.36
CA ARG A 43 11.95 -6.63 2.08
C ARG A 43 11.28 -7.86 1.52
N ILE A 44 10.47 -8.48 2.37
CA ILE A 44 9.39 -9.35 1.92
C ILE A 44 8.07 -8.57 2.06
N THR A 45 7.24 -8.60 1.03
CA THR A 45 5.89 -8.02 1.05
C THR A 45 4.87 -9.11 0.79
N LEU A 46 3.70 -8.99 1.42
CA LEU A 46 2.51 -9.62 0.86
C LEU A 46 2.17 -8.94 -0.46
N THR A 47 1.71 -9.72 -1.43
CA THR A 47 1.22 -9.20 -2.72
C THR A 47 -0.14 -8.54 -2.53
N LEU A 48 -0.54 -7.68 -3.46
CA LEU A 48 -1.87 -7.07 -3.47
C LEU A 48 -3.00 -8.11 -3.41
N PRO A 49 -3.04 -9.18 -4.23
CA PRO A 49 -4.08 -10.20 -4.12
C PRO A 49 -4.10 -10.89 -2.74
N ALA A 50 -2.94 -11.09 -2.11
CA ALA A 50 -2.90 -11.63 -0.75
C ALA A 50 -3.45 -10.67 0.31
N ILE A 51 -3.23 -9.36 0.14
CA ILE A 51 -3.76 -8.32 1.03
C ILE A 51 -5.28 -8.18 0.86
N LEU A 52 -5.78 -8.20 -0.38
CA LEU A 52 -7.22 -8.06 -0.68
C LEU A 52 -8.03 -9.33 -0.38
N ASN A 53 -7.37 -10.46 -0.16
CA ASN A 53 -8.04 -11.69 0.32
C ASN A 53 -8.35 -11.67 1.83
N ALA A 54 -8.24 -10.51 2.49
CA ALA A 54 -8.68 -10.34 3.88
C ALA A 54 -10.19 -10.10 3.97
N GLU A 55 -10.79 -10.44 5.12
CA GLU A 55 -12.21 -10.11 5.39
C GLU A 55 -12.43 -8.61 5.62
N GLU A 56 -11.45 -7.94 6.23
CA GLU A 56 -11.43 -6.50 6.48
C GLU A 56 -9.98 -5.99 6.50
N ILE A 57 -9.76 -4.78 5.97
CA ILE A 57 -8.47 -4.09 6.05
C ILE A 57 -8.60 -2.87 6.95
N ILE A 58 -7.79 -2.85 8.02
CA ILE A 58 -7.64 -1.66 8.87
C ILE A 58 -6.39 -0.90 8.44
N LEU A 59 -6.54 0.36 8.03
CA LEU A 59 -5.44 1.30 7.80
C LEU A 59 -5.29 2.22 9.03
N HIS A 60 -4.20 2.03 9.78
CA HIS A 60 -3.93 2.80 11.00
C HIS A 60 -2.82 3.84 10.76
N LEU A 61 -3.10 5.10 11.10
CA LEU A 61 -2.24 6.25 10.85
C LEU A 61 -2.15 7.15 12.08
N THR A 62 -0.99 7.76 12.31
CA THR A 62 -0.73 8.66 13.43
C THR A 62 -0.01 9.92 12.98
N GLY A 63 -0.36 11.08 13.52
CA GLY A 63 0.28 12.36 13.22
C GLY A 63 -0.40 13.15 12.11
N SER A 64 -0.27 14.48 12.17
CA SER A 64 -0.84 15.41 11.19
C SER A 64 -0.31 15.19 9.78
N GLU A 65 0.99 14.91 9.63
CA GLU A 65 1.61 14.65 8.33
C GLU A 65 0.92 13.48 7.60
N LYS A 66 0.59 12.40 8.31
CA LYS A 66 -0.13 11.26 7.72
C LYS A 66 -1.56 11.60 7.30
N LYS A 67 -2.19 12.57 7.96
CA LYS A 67 -3.53 13.05 7.58
C LYS A 67 -3.48 13.76 6.23
N GLU A 68 -2.46 14.57 6.00
CA GLU A 68 -2.25 15.27 4.72
C GLU A 68 -1.95 14.28 3.59
N VAL A 69 -1.07 13.31 3.84
CA VAL A 69 -0.78 12.25 2.86
C VAL A 69 -2.02 11.41 2.57
N LEU A 70 -2.86 11.12 3.57
CA LEU A 70 -4.13 10.40 3.38
C LEU A 70 -5.11 11.21 2.53
N ALA A 71 -5.21 12.53 2.75
CA ALA A 71 -6.07 13.39 1.94
C ALA A 71 -5.66 13.34 0.47
N LYS A 72 -4.36 13.45 0.17
CA LYS A 72 -3.82 13.29 -1.19
C LYS A 72 -4.05 11.89 -1.76
N ALA A 73 -3.91 10.85 -0.93
CA ALA A 73 -4.12 9.47 -1.37
C ALA A 73 -5.57 9.19 -1.80
N ARG A 74 -6.55 9.91 -1.23
CA ARG A 74 -7.98 9.81 -1.59
C ARG A 74 -8.36 10.51 -2.89
N GLU A 75 -7.49 11.36 -3.43
CA GLU A 75 -7.71 11.98 -4.73
C GLU A 75 -7.44 10.99 -5.86
N THR A 76 -8.09 11.20 -7.00
CA THR A 76 -7.86 10.42 -8.21
C THR A 76 -6.42 10.57 -8.68
N GLY A 77 -5.80 9.45 -9.05
CA GLY A 77 -4.48 9.41 -9.67
C GLY A 77 -3.97 7.97 -9.81
N PRO A 78 -2.82 7.76 -10.47
CA PRO A 78 -2.22 6.44 -10.62
C PRO A 78 -1.95 5.81 -9.24
N ALA A 79 -2.23 4.51 -9.11
CA ALA A 79 -2.00 3.81 -7.86
C ALA A 79 -0.51 3.57 -7.61
N GLU A 80 0.29 3.52 -8.67
CA GLU A 80 1.73 3.33 -8.65
C GLU A 80 2.47 4.52 -8.02
N GLU A 81 1.89 5.72 -8.10
CA GLU A 81 2.44 6.93 -7.46
C GLU A 81 2.23 6.93 -5.94
N MET A 82 1.15 6.32 -5.46
CA MET A 82 0.83 6.20 -4.04
C MET A 82 0.20 4.81 -3.80
N PRO A 83 1.01 3.75 -3.61
CA PRO A 83 0.54 2.36 -3.58
C PRO A 83 -0.58 2.06 -2.57
N VAL A 84 -0.73 2.88 -1.52
CA VAL A 84 -1.92 2.83 -0.65
C VAL A 84 -3.26 2.99 -1.41
N ARG A 85 -3.26 3.61 -2.61
CA ARG A 85 -4.43 3.72 -3.49
C ARG A 85 -4.96 2.37 -3.97
N PHE A 86 -4.10 1.35 -4.14
CA PHE A 86 -4.56 -0.01 -4.41
C PHE A 86 -5.47 -0.55 -3.30
N ILE A 87 -5.32 -0.03 -2.08
CA ILE A 87 -6.16 -0.37 -0.92
C ILE A 87 -7.36 0.55 -0.82
N LEU A 88 -7.17 1.86 -1.00
CA LEU A 88 -8.23 2.86 -0.78
C LEU A 88 -9.29 2.92 -1.88
N HIS A 89 -8.95 2.56 -3.12
CA HIS A 89 -9.84 2.76 -4.29
C HIS A 89 -10.44 1.47 -4.85
N GLN A 90 -10.03 0.31 -4.34
CA GLN A 90 -10.64 -0.98 -4.68
C GLN A 90 -12.05 -1.13 -4.04
N GLN A 91 -12.83 -2.10 -4.52
CA GLN A 91 -14.21 -2.35 -4.08
C GLN A 91 -14.45 -3.80 -3.61
N GLU A 92 -13.40 -4.58 -3.44
CA GLU A 92 -13.43 -6.01 -3.05
C GLU A 92 -13.47 -6.20 -1.54
N THR A 93 -12.62 -5.48 -0.79
CA THR A 93 -12.43 -5.64 0.65
C THR A 93 -12.86 -4.38 1.40
N PRO A 94 -13.68 -4.48 2.45
CA PRO A 94 -13.96 -3.34 3.33
C PRO A 94 -12.68 -2.75 3.92
N VAL A 95 -12.55 -1.42 3.89
CA VAL A 95 -11.41 -0.70 4.46
C VAL A 95 -11.86 0.30 5.51
N ALA A 96 -11.41 0.11 6.74
CA ALA A 96 -11.57 1.07 7.82
C ALA A 96 -10.28 1.88 8.02
N VAL A 97 -10.38 3.21 8.03
CA VAL A 97 -9.24 4.09 8.28
C VAL A 97 -9.34 4.67 9.68
N TYR A 98 -8.35 4.37 10.53
CA TYR A 98 -8.20 4.91 11.86
C TYR A 98 -7.04 5.89 11.88
N TRP A 99 -7.30 7.13 12.31
CA TRP A 99 -6.29 8.17 12.44
C TRP A 99 -6.31 8.78 13.84
N ALA A 100 -5.13 9.00 14.41
CA ALA A 100 -4.92 9.75 15.64
C ALA A 100 -3.93 10.90 15.42
N ALA A 101 -4.14 12.00 16.15
CA ALA A 101 -3.29 13.19 16.11
C ALA A 101 -1.91 12.94 16.70
#